data_AF-A0A0Q7TZ87-F1
#
_entry.id   AF-A0A0Q7TZ87-F1
#
_cell.length_a   1.000
_cell.length_b   1.000
_cell.length_c   1.000
_cell.angle_alpha   90.00
_cell.angle_beta   90.00
_cell.angle_gamma   90.00
#
_symmetry.space_group_name_H-M   'P 1'
#
loop_
_entity.id
_entity.type
_entity.pdbx_description
1 polymer ?
#
loop_
_entity_poly.entity_id
_entity_poly.type
_entity_poly.pdbx_seq_one_letter_code
_entity_poly.pdbx_strand_id
1 'polypeptide(L)' 'MPETTPDQRTAVAHYVATLSNDLAALARRNGLDTLGYLLEMVRLEAETLTRHNGNGRRR' A
#
# COMPACT_ATOMS: atom_id res chain seq x y z
N MET A 1 4.10 23.09 -6.38
CA MET A 1 3.44 21.82 -5.97
C MET A 1 3.45 21.78 -4.45
N PRO A 2 2.30 21.58 -3.77
CA PRO A 2 2.34 21.37 -2.33
C PRO A 2 3.12 20.08 -2.04
N GLU A 3 4.21 20.19 -1.29
CA GLU A 3 5.00 19.04 -0.82
C GLU A 3 4.10 18.16 0.07
N THR A 4 3.93 16.88 -0.27
CA THR A 4 3.18 15.96 0.59
C THR A 4 3.94 15.73 1.88
N THR A 5 3.30 15.98 3.03
CA THR A 5 3.97 15.79 4.32
C THR A 5 4.25 14.29 4.55
N PRO A 6 5.26 13.93 5.36
CA PRO A 6 5.54 12.53 5.70
C PRO A 6 4.30 11.81 6.29
N ASP A 7 3.46 12.52 7.04
CA ASP A 7 2.22 11.99 7.60
C ASP A 7 1.18 11.72 6.52
N GLN A 8 1.04 12.64 5.56
CA GLN A 8 0.17 12.44 4.40
C GLN A 8 0.62 11.26 3.54
N ARG A 9 1.93 11.09 3.34
CA ARG A 9 2.49 9.93 2.61
C ARG A 9 2.20 8.61 3.33
N THR A 10 2.34 8.59 4.65
CA THR A 10 2.01 7.41 5.48
C THR A 10 0.52 7.08 5.40
N ALA A 11 -0.36 8.09 5.47
CA ALA A 11 -1.80 7.90 5.35
C ALA A 11 -2.21 7.36 3.96
N VAL A 12 -1.61 7.89 2.88
CA VAL A 12 -1.82 7.39 1.52
C VAL A 12 -1.35 5.95 1.39
N ALA A 13 -0.16 5.62 1.90
CA ALA A 13 0.36 4.26 1.85
C ALA A 13 -0.52 3.27 2.63
N HIS A 14 -1.03 3.65 3.80
CA HIS A 14 -2.00 2.82 4.53
C HIS A 14 -3.29 2.63 3.73
N TYR A 15 -3.83 3.71 3.14
CA TYR A 15 -5.03 3.63 2.32
C TYR A 15 -4.86 2.70 1.11
N VAL A 16 -3.74 2.81 0.40
CA VAL A 16 -3.41 1.94 -0.74
C VAL A 16 -3.30 0.48 -0.30
N ALA A 17 -2.64 0.21 0.83
CA ALA A 17 -2.52 -1.15 1.35
C ALA A 17 -3.91 -1.78 1.65
N THR A 18 -4.81 -1.03 2.29
CA THR A 18 -6.17 -1.50 2.57
C THR A 18 -6.95 -1.75 1.28
N LEU A 19 -6.97 -0.78 0.36
CA LEU A 19 -7.73 -0.88 -0.88
C LEU A 19 -7.24 -2.04 -1.76
N SER A 20 -5.93 -2.20 -1.89
CA SER A 20 -5.34 -3.29 -2.67
C SER A 20 -5.66 -4.66 -2.09
N ASN A 21 -5.71 -4.80 -0.76
CA ASN A 21 -6.14 -6.04 -0.11
C ASN A 21 -7.59 -6.41 -0.47
N ASP A 22 -8.50 -5.45 -0.37
CA ASP A 22 -9.92 -5.68 -0.64
C ASP A 22 -10.16 -6.04 -2.12
N LEU A 23 -9.48 -5.33 -3.03
CA LEU A 23 -9.52 -5.63 -4.46
C LEU A 23 -8.89 -6.99 -4.79
N ALA A 24 -7.80 -7.39 -4.12
CA ALA A 24 -7.18 -8.69 -4.33
C ALA A 24 -8.15 -9.82 -3.94
N ALA A 25 -8.88 -9.66 -2.84
CA ALA A 25 -9.90 -10.62 -2.42
C ALA A 25 -11.05 -10.71 -3.45
N LEU A 26 -11.50 -9.58 -4.00
CA LEU A 26 -12.51 -9.57 -5.06
C LEU A 26 -11.99 -10.21 -6.35
N ALA A 27 -10.76 -9.92 -6.75
CA ALA A 27 -10.15 -10.48 -7.95
C ALA A 27 -10.09 -12.03 -7.88
N ARG A 28 -9.62 -12.58 -6.76
CA ARG A 28 -9.54 -14.04 -6.54
C ARG A 28 -10.92 -14.70 -6.55
N ARG A 29 -11.93 -14.05 -5.97
CA ARG A 29 -13.33 -14.54 -5.99
C ARG A 29 -13.92 -14.62 -7.40
N ASN A 30 -13.39 -13.83 -8.34
CA ASN A 30 -13.84 -13.80 -9.74
C ASN A 30 -12.88 -14.53 -10.70
N GLY A 31 -11.91 -15.29 -10.18
CA GLY A 31 -10.93 -16.04 -11.01
C GLY A 31 -9.92 -15.15 -11.73
N LEU A 32 -9.74 -13.90 -11.29
CA LEU A 32 -8.77 -12.95 -11.84
C LEU A 32 -7.43 -13.08 -11.09
N ASP A 33 -6.82 -14.26 -11.15
CA ASP A 33 -5.68 -14.62 -10.28
C ASP A 33 -4.46 -13.72 -10.49
N THR A 34 -4.11 -13.40 -11.74
CA THR A 34 -3.01 -12.49 -12.06
C THR A 34 -3.23 -11.10 -11.48
N LEU A 35 -4.47 -10.59 -11.56
CA LEU A 35 -4.81 -9.29 -10.97
C LEU A 35 -4.73 -9.36 -9.44
N GLY A 36 -5.23 -10.42 -8.83
CA GLY A 36 -5.13 -10.65 -7.39
C GLY A 36 -3.68 -10.72 -6.89
N TYR A 37 -2.78 -11.29 -7.70
CA TYR A 37 -1.34 -11.30 -7.42
C TYR A 37 -0.72 -9.90 -7.48
N LEU A 38 -1.01 -9.13 -8.53
CA LEU A 38 -0.49 -7.76 -8.68
C LEU A 38 -0.97 -6.85 -7.54
N LEU A 39 -2.23 -6.99 -7.11
CA LEU A 39 -2.77 -6.22 -6.01
C LEU A 39 -2.11 -6.58 -4.67
N GLU A 40 -1.75 -7.86 -4.46
CA GLU A 40 -0.98 -8.27 -3.29
C GLU A 40 0.42 -7.64 -3.30
N MET A 41 1.08 -7.60 -4.46
CA MET A 41 2.37 -6.92 -4.63
C MET A 41 2.28 -5.43 -4.26
N VAL A 42 1.25 -4.73 -4.75
CA VAL A 42 1.01 -3.31 -4.44
C VAL A 42 0.80 -3.09 -2.95
N ARG A 43 0.06 -3.97 -2.27
CA ARG A 43 -0.13 -3.91 -0.82
C ARG A 43 1.20 -4.00 -0.07
N LEU A 44 2.05 -4.96 -0.44
CA LEU A 44 3.35 -5.16 0.19
C LEU A 44 4.30 -3.96 -0.02
N GLU A 45 4.28 -3.35 -1.20
CA GLU A 45 5.04 -2.12 -1.47
C GLU A 45 4.55 -0.95 -0.62
N ALA A 46 3.23 -0.76 -0.53
CA ALA A 46 2.64 0.29 0.29
C ALA A 46 2.97 0.13 1.78
N GLU A 47 2.95 -1.10 2.31
CA GLU A 47 3.40 -1.38 3.67
C GLU A 47 4.91 -1.18 3.88
N THR A 48 5.72 -1.35 2.85
CA THR A 48 7.17 -1.13 2.92
C THR A 48 7.47 0.36 3.05
N LEU A 49 6.74 1.21 2.34
CA LEU A 49 6.86 2.66 2.40
C LEU A 49 6.54 3.24 3.79
N THR A 50 5.55 2.69 4.50
CA THR A 50 5.22 3.15 5.87
C THR A 50 6.32 2.79 6.87
N ARG A 51 6.93 1.61 6.75
CA ARG A 51 8.02 1.14 7.65
C ARG A 51 9.30 1.98 7.47
N HIS A 52 9.67 2.33 6.24
CA HIS A 52 10.86 3.13 5.99
C HIS A 52 10.73 4.57 6.53
N ASN A 53 9.55 5.15 6.50
CA ASN A 53 9.32 6.51 7.00
C ASN A 53 9.44 6.61 8.53
N GLY A 54 9.18 5.52 9.27
CA GLY A 54 9.31 5.48 10.73
C GLY A 54 10.76 5.40 11.24
N ASN A 55 11.71 4.97 10.41
CA ASN A 55 13.10 4.72 10.82
C ASN A 55 14.05 5.93 10.65
N GLY A 56 13.61 6.98 9.94
CA GLY A 56 14.41 8.19 9.69
C GLY A 56 14.44 9.21 10.84
N ARG A 57 13.74 8.94 11.95
CA ARG A 57 13.51 9.91 13.05
C ARG A 57 14.23 9.53 14.36
N ARG A 58 15.22 8.63 14.28
CA ARG A 58 16.09 8.19 15.38
C ARG A 58 17.56 8.33 14.99
N ARG A 59 18.09 9.56 14.95
CA ARG A 59 19.52 9.87 15.12
C ARG A 59 19.66 11.28 15.68
#